data_AF-A0A0V1F2B9-F1
#
_entry.id   AF-A0A0V1F2B9-F1
#
_cell.length_a   1.000
_cell.length_b   1.000
_cell.length_c   1.000
_cell.angle_alpha   90.00
_cell.angle_beta   90.00
_cell.angle_gamma   90.00
#
_symmetry.space_group_name_H-M   'P 1'
#
loop_
_entity.id
_entity.type
_entity.pdbx_description
1 polymer ?
#
loop_
_entity_poly.entity_id
_entity_poly.type
_entity_poly.pdbx_seq_one_letter_code
_entity_poly.pdbx_strand_id
1 'polypeptide(L)'
;MARKYLKNDGRHRRPRETTKFRGTPFYASAVALQQREQGRRDDIWAWFFMTVEFTVGKLPWAETFYRGATLREKMKDMAEDRQFYVNNGEQLLTGCPKQFVLIYQHISKLQYSDAPDYEAIIKTIKDIYSEQNIDMNSPLQYEN
;
A
#
# COMPACT_ATOMS: atom_id res chain seq x y z
N MET A 1 17.61 -6.40 -5.36
CA MET A 1 18.30 -5.45 -4.47
C MET A 1 17.60 -4.11 -4.59
N ALA A 2 17.32 -3.50 -3.45
CA ALA A 2 16.78 -2.15 -3.36
C ALA A 2 17.84 -1.11 -3.80
N ARG A 3 17.39 0.01 -4.36
CA ARG A 3 18.25 1.10 -4.87
C ARG A 3 17.96 2.34 -4.02
N LYS A 4 19.01 3.04 -3.57
CA LYS A 4 18.86 4.31 -2.86
C LYS A 4 18.11 5.31 -3.76
N TYR A 5 16.99 5.84 -3.28
CA TYR A 5 16.15 6.78 -4.04
C TYR A 5 16.82 8.16 -4.20
N LEU A 6 17.71 8.52 -3.28
CA LEU A 6 18.55 9.73 -3.37
C LEU A 6 19.92 9.43 -4.00
N LYS A 7 20.45 10.45 -4.67
CA LYS A 7 21.87 10.56 -5.03
C LYS A 7 22.68 11.02 -3.81
N ASN A 8 24.01 11.06 -3.97
CA ASN A 8 24.91 11.55 -2.91
C ASN A 8 24.74 13.07 -2.65
N ASP A 9 24.22 13.81 -3.62
CA ASP A 9 23.93 15.25 -3.55
C ASP A 9 22.53 15.56 -2.97
N GLY A 10 21.82 14.56 -2.44
CA GLY A 10 20.48 14.72 -1.87
C GLY A 10 19.35 14.84 -2.89
N ARG A 11 19.64 14.86 -4.20
CA ARG A 11 18.59 14.94 -5.23
C ARG A 11 17.93 13.58 -5.45
N HIS A 12 16.63 13.61 -5.75
CA HIS A 12 15.91 12.39 -6.14
C HIS A 12 16.49 11.82 -7.44
N ARG A 13 16.68 10.51 -7.50
CA ARG A 13 17.05 9.83 -8.74
C ARG A 13 15.88 9.88 -9.70
N ARG A 14 16.17 9.98 -11.00
CA ARG A 14 15.15 9.84 -12.03
C ARG A 14 14.64 8.39 -12.04
N PRO A 15 13.33 8.18 -12.24
CA PRO A 15 12.78 6.85 -12.38
C PRO A 15 13.34 6.18 -13.63
N ARG A 16 13.64 4.88 -13.54
CA ARG A 16 13.89 4.06 -14.73
C ARG A 16 12.58 3.86 -15.49
N GLU A 17 12.69 3.74 -16.81
CA GLU A 17 11.53 3.43 -17.67
C GLU A 17 10.91 2.08 -17.31
N THR A 18 11.76 1.08 -17.07
CA THR A 18 11.35 -0.28 -16.70
C THR A 18 12.19 -0.82 -15.55
N THR A 19 11.56 -1.61 -14.70
CA THR A 19 12.18 -2.28 -13.56
C THR A 19 11.64 -3.70 -13.46
N LYS A 20 12.50 -4.67 -13.16
CA LYS A 20 12.01 -6.02 -12.88
C LYS A 20 11.30 -6.02 -11.53
N PHE A 21 10.04 -6.44 -11.51
CA PHE A 21 9.33 -6.66 -10.25
C PHE A 21 10.07 -7.69 -9.40
N ARG A 22 10.23 -7.37 -8.11
CA ARG A 22 10.78 -8.25 -7.08
C ARG A 22 10.01 -7.96 -5.80
N GLY A 23 9.39 -8.97 -5.21
CA GLY A 23 8.60 -8.82 -3.99
C GLY A 23 7.41 -9.76 -3.99
N THR A 24 6.52 -9.57 -3.01
CA THR A 24 5.27 -10.33 -2.88
C THR A 24 4.16 -9.61 -3.65
N PRO A 25 3.64 -10.18 -4.75
CA PRO A 25 2.62 -9.52 -5.58
C PRO A 25 1.37 -9.12 -4.80
N PHE A 26 1.01 -9.92 -3.79
CA PHE A 26 -0.21 -9.78 -3.03
C PHE A 26 -0.38 -8.43 -2.31
N TYR A 27 0.72 -7.79 -1.88
CA TYR A 27 0.72 -6.45 -1.26
C TYR A 27 1.40 -5.38 -2.12
N ALA A 28 1.89 -5.73 -3.30
CA ALA A 28 2.59 -4.79 -4.17
C ALA A 28 1.65 -3.66 -4.62
N SER A 29 2.18 -2.46 -4.83
CA SER A 29 1.44 -1.36 -5.45
C SER A 29 1.17 -1.65 -6.94
N ALA A 30 0.20 -0.96 -7.53
CA ALA A 30 -0.08 -1.06 -8.97
C ALA A 30 1.17 -0.69 -9.80
N VAL A 31 1.92 0.33 -9.36
CA VAL A 31 3.17 0.79 -9.99
C VAL A 31 4.22 -0.31 -10.01
N ALA A 32 4.41 -1.01 -8.89
CA ALA A 32 5.36 -2.11 -8.78
C ALA A 32 4.98 -3.28 -9.69
N LEU A 33 3.70 -3.67 -9.70
CA LEU A 33 3.17 -4.74 -10.54
C LEU A 33 3.27 -4.41 -12.05
N GLN A 34 3.11 -3.13 -12.40
CA GLN A 34 3.35 -2.59 -13.75
C GLN A 34 4.84 -2.44 -14.10
N GLN A 35 5.76 -2.93 -13.26
CA GLN A 35 7.20 -2.87 -13.51
C GLN A 35 7.77 -1.44 -13.63
N ARG A 36 7.07 -0.46 -13.06
CA ARG A 36 7.53 0.94 -13.00
C ARG A 36 8.38 1.15 -11.75
N GLU A 37 9.22 2.19 -11.78
CA GLU A 37 10.11 2.50 -10.66
C GLU A 37 9.31 2.81 -9.38
N GLN A 38 9.65 2.09 -8.32
CA GLN A 38 9.05 2.25 -7.00
C GLN A 38 9.68 3.44 -6.27
N GLY A 39 8.84 4.25 -5.63
CA GLY A 39 9.22 5.30 -4.70
C GLY A 39 8.71 5.01 -3.29
N ARG A 40 8.87 5.97 -2.39
CA ARG A 40 8.43 5.86 -0.98
C ARG A 40 6.93 5.55 -0.85
N ARG A 41 6.12 6.06 -1.77
CA ARG A 41 4.67 5.81 -1.82
C ARG A 41 4.33 4.32 -1.95
N ASP A 42 5.17 3.54 -2.61
CA ASP A 42 4.90 2.13 -2.90
C ASP A 42 5.03 1.26 -1.65
N ASP A 43 5.99 1.59 -0.78
CA ASP A 43 6.11 0.98 0.55
C ASP A 43 4.90 1.31 1.43
N ILE A 44 4.41 2.56 1.39
CA ILE A 44 3.22 2.96 2.14
C ILE A 44 1.95 2.28 1.60
N TRP A 45 1.82 2.11 0.29
CA TRP A 45 0.72 1.32 -0.27
C TRP A 45 0.74 -0.13 0.22
N ALA A 46 1.90 -0.78 0.25
CA ALA A 46 2.02 -2.13 0.76
C ALA A 46 1.63 -2.23 2.23
N TRP A 47 2.12 -1.31 3.07
CA TRP A 47 1.73 -1.21 4.48
C TRP A 47 0.22 -0.99 4.65
N PHE A 48 -0.37 -0.11 3.83
CA PHE A 48 -1.79 0.20 3.89
C PHE A 48 -2.64 -1.03 3.53
N PHE A 49 -2.27 -1.78 2.49
CA PHE A 49 -2.99 -3.02 2.13
C PHE A 49 -2.89 -4.07 3.24
N MET A 50 -1.72 -4.25 3.87
CA MET A 50 -1.59 -5.13 5.03
C MET A 50 -2.48 -4.68 6.19
N THR A 51 -2.55 -3.37 6.45
CA THR A 51 -3.36 -2.81 7.53
C THR A 51 -4.86 -3.00 7.26
N VAL A 52 -5.30 -2.83 6.01
CA VAL A 52 -6.67 -3.14 5.58
C VAL A 52 -6.96 -4.63 5.80
N GLU A 53 -6.07 -5.53 5.35
CA GLU A 53 -6.24 -6.97 5.56
C GLU A 53 -6.35 -7.34 7.03
N PHE A 54 -5.48 -6.82 7.90
CA PHE A 54 -5.57 -7.07 9.34
C PHE A 54 -6.88 -6.57 9.95
N THR A 55 -7.46 -5.52 9.37
CA THR A 55 -8.72 -4.93 9.86
C THR A 55 -9.94 -5.74 9.43
N VAL A 56 -10.00 -6.18 8.17
CA VAL A 56 -11.21 -6.81 7.59
C VAL A 56 -11.04 -8.31 7.26
N GLY A 57 -9.87 -8.87 7.53
CA GLY A 57 -9.50 -10.28 7.40
C GLY A 57 -9.09 -10.72 5.99
N LYS A 58 -9.39 -9.95 4.94
CA LYS A 58 -9.01 -10.29 3.56
C LYS A 58 -8.93 -9.06 2.65
N LEU A 59 -8.11 -9.14 1.61
CA LEU A 59 -8.10 -8.15 0.54
C LEU A 59 -9.05 -8.53 -0.61
N PRO A 60 -9.63 -7.55 -1.34
CA PRO A 60 -10.60 -7.84 -2.39
C PRO A 60 -10.07 -8.72 -3.54
N TRP A 61 -8.77 -8.68 -3.80
CA TRP A 61 -8.07 -9.47 -4.82
C TRP A 61 -7.53 -10.81 -4.31
N ALA A 62 -7.97 -11.30 -3.15
CA ALA A 62 -7.49 -12.55 -2.59
C ALA A 62 -7.61 -13.74 -3.56
N GLU A 63 -8.73 -13.82 -4.28
CA GLU A 63 -8.99 -14.87 -5.26
C GLU A 63 -8.31 -14.62 -6.61
N THR A 64 -7.99 -13.36 -6.94
CA THR A 64 -7.31 -12.99 -8.19
C THR A 64 -5.90 -13.55 -8.25
N PHE A 65 -5.26 -13.77 -7.09
CA PHE A 65 -3.92 -14.36 -7.02
C PHE A 65 -3.79 -15.69 -7.79
N TYR A 66 -4.90 -16.40 -8.01
CA TYR A 66 -4.96 -17.68 -8.70
C TYR A 66 -5.38 -17.59 -10.19
N ARG A 67 -5.75 -16.42 -10.71
CA ARG A 67 -6.19 -16.22 -12.10
C ARG A 67 -5.00 -16.16 -13.07
N GLY A 68 -5.20 -16.56 -14.32
CA GLY A 68 -4.17 -16.54 -15.38
C GLY A 68 -3.30 -17.80 -15.46
N ALA A 69 -2.93 -18.21 -16.68
CA ALA A 69 -2.18 -19.45 -16.92
C ALA A 69 -0.66 -19.25 -16.76
N THR A 70 -0.16 -18.07 -17.12
CA THR A 70 1.26 -17.72 -17.04
C THR A 70 1.54 -16.70 -15.94
N LEU A 71 2.80 -16.63 -15.48
CA LEU A 71 3.24 -15.61 -14.52
C LEU A 71 2.99 -14.18 -15.05
N ARG A 72 3.13 -13.97 -16.35
CA ARG A 72 2.93 -12.66 -16.98
C ARG A 72 1.47 -12.21 -16.91
N GLU A 73 0.55 -13.12 -17.23
CA GLU A 73 -0.89 -12.86 -17.13
C GLU A 73 -1.30 -12.61 -15.68
N LYS A 74 -0.84 -13.46 -14.75
CA LYS A 74 -1.01 -13.26 -13.30
C LYS A 74 -0.61 -11.86 -12.85
N MET A 75 0.59 -11.40 -13.23
CA MET A 75 1.06 -10.06 -12.87
C MET A 75 0.20 -8.95 -13.47
N LYS A 76 -0.28 -9.14 -14.71
CA LYS A 76 -1.16 -8.18 -15.39
C LYS A 76 -2.51 -8.08 -14.68
N ASP A 77 -3.16 -9.20 -14.42
CA ASP A 77 -4.47 -9.25 -13.74
C ASP A 77 -4.37 -8.62 -12.34
N MET A 78 -3.32 -8.96 -11.58
CA MET A 78 -3.07 -8.33 -10.28
C MET A 78 -2.82 -6.81 -10.37
N ALA A 79 -2.15 -6.34 -11.42
CA ALA A 79 -1.91 -4.91 -11.63
C ALA A 79 -3.22 -4.16 -11.94
N GLU A 80 -4.10 -4.75 -12.75
CA GLU A 80 -5.41 -4.20 -13.10
C GLU A 80 -6.33 -4.13 -11.88
N ASP A 81 -6.44 -5.21 -11.12
CA ASP A 81 -7.20 -5.23 -9.86
C ASP A 81 -6.67 -4.19 -8.89
N ARG A 82 -5.34 -4.14 -8.72
CA ARG A 82 -4.75 -3.17 -7.81
C ARG A 82 -5.05 -1.74 -8.22
N GLN A 83 -4.96 -1.44 -9.51
CA GLN A 83 -5.29 -0.13 -10.04
C GLN A 83 -6.77 0.20 -9.85
N PHE A 84 -7.66 -0.78 -10.04
CA PHE A 84 -9.09 -0.62 -9.82
C PHE A 84 -9.39 -0.22 -8.37
N TYR A 85 -8.91 -0.96 -7.38
CA TYR A 85 -9.18 -0.65 -5.96
C TYR A 85 -8.47 0.62 -5.47
N VAL A 86 -7.31 0.97 -6.03
CA VAL A 86 -6.67 2.26 -5.77
C VAL A 86 -7.53 3.42 -6.30
N ASN A 87 -8.24 3.23 -7.42
CA ASN A 87 -9.13 4.25 -7.99
C ASN A 87 -10.53 4.27 -7.35
N ASN A 88 -10.94 3.18 -6.71
CA ASN A 88 -12.26 2.97 -6.09
C ASN A 88 -12.08 2.67 -4.59
N GLY A 89 -11.50 3.64 -3.86
CA GLY A 89 -11.09 3.46 -2.46
C GLY A 89 -12.25 3.10 -1.53
N GLU A 90 -13.47 3.54 -1.82
CA GLU A 90 -14.66 3.17 -1.07
C GLU A 90 -14.90 1.65 -1.05
N GLN A 91 -14.59 0.95 -2.15
CA GLN A 91 -14.72 -0.50 -2.22
C GLN A 91 -13.61 -1.19 -1.43
N LEU A 92 -12.37 -0.67 -1.54
CA LEU A 92 -11.23 -1.18 -0.78
C LEU A 92 -11.42 -1.06 0.74
N LEU A 93 -12.05 0.03 1.18
CA LEU A 93 -12.19 0.39 2.59
C LEU A 93 -13.49 -0.08 3.24
N THR A 94 -14.24 -0.95 2.56
CA THR A 94 -15.48 -1.51 3.14
C THR A 94 -15.16 -2.26 4.44
N GLY A 95 -15.77 -1.84 5.55
CA GLY A 95 -15.54 -2.42 6.88
C GLY A 95 -14.33 -1.85 7.64
N CYS A 96 -13.59 -0.89 7.08
CA CYS A 96 -12.49 -0.22 7.77
C CYS A 96 -12.98 1.00 8.59
N PRO A 97 -12.22 1.46 9.60
CA PRO A 97 -12.47 2.74 10.28
C PRO A 97 -12.50 3.90 9.28
N LYS A 98 -13.43 4.86 9.48
CA LYS A 98 -13.61 6.03 8.58
C LYS A 98 -12.32 6.84 8.37
N GLN A 99 -11.43 6.84 9.35
CA GLN A 99 -10.11 7.48 9.32
C GLN A 99 -9.22 6.95 8.18
N PHE A 100 -9.38 5.69 7.77
CA PHE A 100 -8.59 5.12 6.68
C PHE A 100 -8.80 5.87 5.36
N VAL A 101 -9.95 6.52 5.18
CA VAL A 101 -10.23 7.37 4.02
C VAL A 101 -9.21 8.52 3.93
N LEU A 102 -8.78 9.10 5.06
CA LEU A 102 -7.80 10.18 5.08
C LEU A 102 -6.41 9.69 4.62
N ILE A 103 -6.00 8.51 5.11
CA ILE A 103 -4.75 7.88 4.69
C ILE A 103 -4.81 7.57 3.18
N TYR A 104 -5.89 6.94 2.72
CA TYR A 104 -6.12 6.63 1.31
C TYR A 104 -6.07 7.88 0.42
N GLN A 105 -6.79 8.94 0.77
CA GLN A 105 -6.83 10.20 0.01
C GLN A 105 -5.46 10.88 -0.07
N HIS A 106 -4.63 10.71 0.95
CA HIS A 106 -3.26 11.20 0.95
C HIS A 106 -2.37 10.37 0.02
N ILE A 107 -2.31 9.04 0.22
CA ILE A 107 -1.36 8.18 -0.49
C ILE A 107 -1.70 8.01 -1.98
N SER A 108 -2.97 8.17 -2.36
CA SER A 108 -3.44 8.16 -3.76
C SER A 108 -2.97 9.36 -4.57
N LYS A 109 -2.62 10.47 -3.94
CA LYS A 109 -2.14 11.68 -4.62
C LYS A 109 -0.62 11.70 -4.80
N LEU A 110 0.10 10.87 -4.06
CA LEU A 110 1.57 10.86 -4.05
C LEU A 110 2.14 10.45 -5.40
N GLN A 111 3.10 11.25 -5.87
CA GLN A 111 3.93 10.97 -7.02
C GLN A 111 5.22 10.25 -6.62
N TYR A 112 5.96 9.77 -7.62
CA TYR A 112 7.17 8.97 -7.42
C TYR A 112 8.20 9.62 -6.48
N SER A 113 8.40 10.93 -6.61
CA SER A 113 9.39 11.69 -5.84
C SER A 113 8.87 12.22 -4.51
N ASP A 114 7.57 12.13 -4.26
CA ASP A 114 6.96 12.80 -3.12
C ASP A 114 7.37 12.14 -1.81
N ALA A 115 7.42 12.95 -0.75
CA ALA A 115 7.53 12.46 0.61
C ALA A 115 6.11 12.24 1.13
N PRO A 116 5.72 11.02 1.52
CA PRO A 116 4.51 10.84 2.30
C PRO A 116 4.58 11.70 3.57
N ASP A 117 3.50 12.40 3.89
CA ASP A 117 3.30 12.98 5.21
C ASP A 117 3.08 11.86 6.25
N TYR A 118 4.18 11.37 6.82
CA TYR A 118 4.17 10.29 7.79
C TYR A 118 3.50 10.70 9.10
N GLU A 119 3.66 11.95 9.52
CA GLU A 119 3.05 12.47 10.76
C GLU A 119 1.53 12.49 10.66
N ALA A 120 0.98 12.91 9.50
CA ALA A 120 -0.46 12.86 9.26
C ALA A 120 -1.00 11.41 9.29
N ILE A 121 -0.26 10.45 8.72
CA ILE A 121 -0.64 9.02 8.77
C ILE A 121 -0.65 8.52 10.22
N ILE A 122 0.43 8.77 10.99
CA ILE A 122 0.54 8.36 12.39
C ILE A 122 -0.56 8.99 13.23
N LYS A 123 -0.83 10.29 13.06
CA LYS A 123 -1.91 10.98 13.75
C LYS A 123 -3.26 10.35 13.43
N THR A 124 -3.52 10.05 12.16
CA THR A 124 -4.77 9.42 11.73
C THR A 124 -4.98 8.06 12.41
N ILE A 125 -3.92 7.25 12.56
CA ILE A 125 -3.97 5.99 13.31
C ILE A 125 -4.25 6.25 14.80
N LYS A 126 -3.57 7.21 15.44
CA LYS A 126 -3.82 7.57 16.85
C LYS A 126 -5.25 8.05 17.10
N ASP A 127 -5.84 8.77 16.13
CA ASP A 127 -7.24 9.21 16.21
C ASP A 127 -8.20 7.99 16.25
N ILE A 128 -7.86 6.86 15.60
CA ILE A 128 -8.64 5.60 15.69
C ILE A 128 -8.57 5.01 17.10
N TYR A 129 -7.36 4.91 17.66
CA TYR A 129 -7.17 4.43 19.04
C TYR A 129 -8.01 5.25 20.03
N SER A 130 -7.97 6.58 19.90
CA SER A 130 -8.75 7.48 20.76
C SER A 130 -10.27 7.32 20.57
N GLU A 131 -10.76 7.21 19.33
CA GLU A 131 -12.21 7.07 19.08
C GLU A 131 -12.76 5.72 19.56
N GLN A 132 -11.93 4.66 19.51
CA GLN A 132 -12.31 3.32 19.96
C GLN A 132 -11.96 3.04 21.43
N ASN A 133 -11.40 4.01 22.16
CA ASN A 133 -10.90 3.86 23.53
C ASN A 133 -9.91 2.68 23.69
N ILE A 134 -9.03 2.50 22.71
CA ILE A 134 -7.99 1.47 22.73
C ILE A 134 -6.71 2.07 23.33
N ASP A 135 -6.17 1.46 24.38
CA ASP A 135 -4.84 1.78 24.90
C ASP A 135 -3.78 1.15 23.99
N MET A 136 -2.86 1.95 23.47
CA MET A 136 -1.74 1.48 22.64
C MET A 136 -0.78 0.54 23.37
N ASN A 137 -0.82 0.51 24.71
CA ASN A 137 -0.04 -0.42 25.54
C ASN A 137 -0.80 -1.70 25.88
N SER A 138 -2.02 -1.87 25.35
CA SER A 138 -2.78 -3.11 25.54
C SER A 138 -2.01 -4.30 24.93
N PRO A 139 -2.10 -5.49 25.54
CA PRO A 139 -1.49 -6.69 24.98
C PRO A 139 -1.96 -6.95 23.55
N LEU A 140 -1.05 -7.45 22.72
CA LEU A 140 -1.38 -7.88 21.36
C LEU A 140 -2.25 -9.15 21.41
N GLN A 141 -2.98 -9.43 20.33
CA GLN A 141 -3.92 -10.57 20.29
C GLN A 141 -3.28 -11.92 20.63
N TYR A 142 -2.00 -12.12 20.31
CA TYR A 142 -1.28 -13.37 20.57
C TYR A 142 -0.65 -13.44 21.97
N GLU A 143 -0.73 -12.36 22.76
CA GLU A 143 -0.17 -12.28 24.12
C GLU A 143 -1.19 -12.73 25.18
N ASN A 144 -2.44 -13.00 24.78
CA ASN A 144 -3.50 -13.59 25.59
C ASN A 144 -3.83 -15.00 25.09
#